data_AF-A0A2T1DNI0-F1
#
_entry.id   AF-A0A2T1DNI0-F1
#
_cell.length_a   1.000
_cell.length_b   1.000
_cell.length_c   1.000
_cell.angle_alpha   90.00
_cell.angle_beta   90.00
_cell.angle_gamma   90.00
#
_symmetry.space_group_name_H-M   'P 1'
#
loop_
_entity.id
_entity.type
_entity.pdbx_description
1 polymer ?
#
loop_
_entity_poly.entity_id
_entity_poly.type
_entity_poly.pdbx_seq_one_letter_code
_entity_poly.pdbx_strand_id
1 'polypeptide(L)'
;MLHDLVYESLESSYSLRFCDVAMLTHAKGFCVQKAIRKFCLMTLSIAAIAQVSTAAITAERRVLAAVSSGFPVVRSSLLKPDLSVPWSQPVQVVDPFEGTYLAVFDQNYFSRSFGNKNSQVKVVSLWSQNSVRLLLAYRGRECASVRGSYGLRLHTNFFRSDRDPFRFFDDDFADSVCITSSDTQKIVDLSLKLGDRVFRLKEKGNAFLVTEELAAALKNAPEKNVRIRLIADNGETLDSEIGVGTVKAWKSIY
;
A
#
# COMPACT_ATOMS: atom_id res chain seq x y z
N MET A 1 5.21 -36.87 21.80
CA MET A 1 5.36 -35.41 22.03
C MET A 1 4.43 -34.73 21.03
N LEU A 2 3.12 -34.58 21.22
CA LEU A 2 2.29 -34.09 22.34
C LEU A 2 2.62 -32.66 22.77
N HIS A 3 1.81 -31.71 22.25
CA HIS A 3 1.22 -30.50 22.88
C HIS A 3 0.52 -29.72 21.73
N ASP A 4 -0.80 -29.75 21.56
CA ASP A 4 -1.90 -29.09 22.29
C ASP A 4 -1.95 -27.55 22.15
N LEU A 5 -3.06 -27.07 21.56
CA LEU A 5 -3.83 -25.83 21.83
C LEU A 5 -5.08 -25.87 20.92
N VAL A 6 -6.21 -26.43 21.38
CA VAL A 6 -7.37 -25.76 22.02
C VAL A 6 -8.14 -24.80 21.09
N TYR A 7 -9.33 -25.23 20.66
CA TYR A 7 -10.40 -24.42 20.07
C TYR A 7 -11.72 -24.83 20.75
N GLU A 8 -12.21 -23.98 21.65
CA GLU A 8 -13.60 -23.92 22.12
C GLU A 8 -14.31 -22.83 21.28
N SER A 9 -15.63 -22.73 21.08
CA SER A 9 -16.85 -23.46 21.39
C SER A 9 -17.98 -22.53 20.91
N LEU A 10 -19.08 -23.07 20.37
CA LEU A 10 -20.48 -22.70 20.66
C LEU A 10 -21.40 -22.88 19.43
N GLU A 11 -21.97 -24.08 19.28
CA GLU A 11 -23.27 -24.28 18.64
C GLU A 11 -24.22 -24.90 19.67
N SER A 12 -25.27 -24.16 20.02
CA SER A 12 -26.33 -24.56 20.94
C SER A 12 -27.53 -25.05 20.14
N SER A 13 -27.70 -26.37 20.05
CA SER A 13 -28.90 -27.03 19.53
C SER A 13 -29.84 -27.41 20.67
N TYR A 14 -31.02 -26.79 20.72
CA TYR A 14 -32.09 -27.16 21.64
C TYR A 14 -32.87 -28.36 21.11
N SER A 15 -32.81 -29.47 21.85
CA SER A 15 -33.66 -30.65 21.68
C SER A 15 -34.68 -30.67 22.82
N LEU A 16 -35.97 -30.60 22.48
CA LEU A 16 -37.06 -30.89 23.40
C LEU A 16 -37.81 -32.11 22.88
N ARG A 17 -37.56 -33.26 23.53
CA ARG A 17 -38.43 -34.44 23.47
C ARG A 17 -39.53 -34.25 24.51
N PHE A 18 -40.78 -34.53 24.14
CA PHE A 18 -41.84 -34.83 25.10
C PHE A 18 -42.61 -36.08 24.65
N CYS A 19 -43.04 -36.82 25.67
CA CYS A 19 -43.39 -38.23 25.71
C CYS A 19 -44.73 -38.61 25.07
N ASP A 20 -44.82 -39.92 24.77
CA ASP A 20 -46.02 -40.73 24.55
C ASP A 20 -47.09 -40.55 25.63
N VAL A 21 -48.37 -40.45 25.24
CA VAL A 21 -49.53 -41.02 25.96
C VAL A 21 -50.60 -41.46 24.95
N ALA A 22 -51.25 -42.57 25.26
CA ALA A 22 -51.95 -43.49 24.39
C ALA A 22 -53.45 -43.22 24.13
N MET A 23 -53.93 -43.95 23.11
CA MET A 23 -55.21 -44.66 23.00
C MET A 23 -56.58 -43.93 22.86
N LEU A 24 -57.37 -44.52 21.95
CA LEU A 24 -58.83 -44.68 21.95
C LEU A 24 -59.70 -43.43 21.69
N THR A 25 -60.28 -43.33 20.50
CA THR A 25 -61.67 -43.78 20.26
C THR A 25 -62.20 -43.38 18.88
N HIS A 26 -63.17 -44.20 18.46
CA HIS A 26 -63.90 -44.24 17.21
C HIS A 26 -64.91 -43.10 17.02
N ALA A 27 -65.23 -42.87 15.74
CA ALA A 27 -66.57 -42.59 15.21
C ALA A 27 -67.16 -41.17 15.22
N LYS A 28 -67.37 -40.70 13.97
CA LYS A 28 -68.63 -40.21 13.37
C LYS A 28 -69.32 -38.99 14.00
N GLY A 29 -69.51 -37.99 13.13
CA GLY A 29 -70.88 -37.57 12.79
C GLY A 29 -71.19 -36.09 12.99
N PHE A 30 -71.39 -35.43 11.84
CA PHE A 30 -72.35 -34.33 11.60
C PHE A 30 -72.19 -33.02 12.42
N CYS A 31 -72.76 -31.88 12.02
CA CYS A 31 -72.93 -31.17 10.76
C CYS A 31 -73.56 -29.82 11.15
N VAL A 32 -73.47 -28.83 10.27
CA VAL A 32 -74.38 -27.67 10.16
C VAL A 32 -74.18 -26.44 11.07
N GLN A 33 -73.54 -25.46 10.44
CA GLN A 33 -73.90 -24.04 10.28
C GLN A 33 -73.69 -22.97 11.37
N LYS A 34 -73.03 -21.92 10.88
CA LYS A 34 -73.23 -20.48 11.12
C LYS A 34 -72.98 -19.98 12.55
N ALA A 35 -71.86 -19.28 12.72
CA ALA A 35 -71.84 -17.82 12.57
C ALA A 35 -70.52 -17.22 13.09
N ILE A 36 -69.89 -16.42 12.23
CA ILE A 36 -69.32 -15.10 12.54
C ILE A 36 -68.09 -15.06 13.48
N ARG A 37 -67.08 -14.31 13.02
CA ARG A 37 -65.81 -13.91 13.69
C ARG A 37 -64.71 -14.95 13.72
N LYS A 38 -63.90 -14.95 12.65
CA LYS A 38 -62.53 -14.39 12.72
C LYS A 38 -61.88 -14.50 11.33
N PHE A 39 -62.30 -13.59 10.47
CA PHE A 39 -61.56 -13.20 9.28
C PHE A 39 -60.66 -12.04 9.71
N CYS A 40 -59.46 -12.36 10.20
CA CYS A 40 -58.37 -11.39 10.30
C CYS A 40 -57.09 -12.11 10.76
N LEU A 41 -56.00 -11.80 10.05
CA LEU A 41 -54.60 -12.07 10.42
C LEU A 41 -54.05 -13.47 10.12
N MET A 42 -53.97 -13.83 8.83
CA MET A 42 -52.85 -14.64 8.32
C MET A 42 -52.55 -14.31 6.85
N THR A 43 -52.44 -13.02 6.51
CA THR A 43 -51.85 -12.57 5.24
C THR A 43 -51.01 -11.32 5.49
N LEU A 44 -49.91 -11.47 6.22
CA LEU A 44 -48.89 -10.42 6.34
C LEU A 44 -47.57 -11.07 6.74
N SER A 45 -46.77 -11.45 5.74
CA SER A 45 -45.30 -11.30 5.72
C SER A 45 -44.67 -12.05 4.53
N ILE A 46 -44.93 -11.58 3.30
CA ILE A 46 -44.02 -11.84 2.16
C ILE A 46 -43.57 -10.49 1.51
N ALA A 47 -43.83 -9.36 2.16
CA ALA A 47 -43.40 -8.04 1.68
C ALA A 47 -42.10 -7.53 2.34
N ALA A 48 -41.32 -8.40 3.00
CA ALA A 48 -40.14 -8.00 3.79
C ALA A 48 -38.82 -8.69 3.35
N ILE A 49 -38.72 -9.20 2.12
CA ILE A 49 -37.44 -9.74 1.60
C ILE A 49 -37.01 -9.05 0.28
N ALA A 50 -37.83 -8.16 -0.29
CA ALA A 50 -37.46 -7.43 -1.52
C ALA A 50 -36.75 -6.07 -1.30
N GLN A 51 -36.42 -5.69 -0.06
CA GLN A 51 -35.82 -4.38 0.25
C GLN A 51 -34.34 -4.40 0.68
N VAL A 52 -33.70 -5.57 0.80
CA VAL A 52 -32.30 -5.63 1.24
C VAL A 52 -31.30 -5.45 0.08
N SER A 53 -31.73 -5.63 -1.18
CA SER A 53 -30.79 -5.67 -2.33
C SER A 53 -30.58 -4.34 -3.06
N THR A 54 -31.40 -3.30 -2.83
CA THR A 54 -31.24 -2.00 -3.52
C THR A 54 -30.40 -0.99 -2.73
N ALA A 55 -30.25 -1.17 -1.41
CA ALA A 55 -29.40 -0.31 -0.58
C ALA A 55 -27.90 -0.51 -0.85
N ALA A 56 -27.48 -1.73 -1.19
CA ALA A 56 -26.08 -2.03 -1.52
C ALA A 56 -25.63 -1.34 -2.82
N ILE A 57 -26.48 -1.32 -3.85
CA ILE A 57 -26.15 -0.74 -5.17
C ILE A 57 -26.18 0.81 -5.14
N THR A 58 -26.99 1.41 -4.26
CA THR A 58 -26.97 2.88 -4.06
C THR A 58 -25.85 3.35 -3.14
N ALA A 59 -25.34 2.50 -2.24
CA ALA A 59 -24.17 2.80 -1.43
C ALA A 59 -22.88 2.87 -2.28
N GLU A 60 -22.66 1.93 -3.20
CA GLU A 60 -21.52 1.98 -4.13
C GLU A 60 -21.53 3.23 -5.03
N ARG A 61 -22.71 3.69 -5.45
CA ARG A 61 -22.82 4.88 -6.29
C ARG A 61 -22.60 6.20 -5.53
N ARG A 62 -22.79 6.21 -4.20
CA ARG A 62 -22.48 7.38 -3.35
C ARG A 62 -21.00 7.51 -3.04
N VAL A 63 -20.24 6.40 -3.03
CA VAL A 63 -18.78 6.43 -2.89
C VAL A 63 -18.12 7.06 -4.12
N LEU A 64 -18.73 6.94 -5.30
CA LEU A 64 -18.22 7.52 -6.54
C LEU A 64 -18.65 8.99 -6.78
N ALA A 65 -19.59 9.52 -5.99
CA ALA A 65 -20.18 10.85 -6.20
C ALA A 65 -19.61 11.96 -5.28
N ALA A 66 -18.56 11.67 -4.50
CA ALA A 66 -17.88 12.64 -3.63
C ALA A 66 -16.45 12.96 -4.11
N VAL A 67 -16.19 12.89 -5.42
CA VAL A 67 -14.88 13.22 -6.01
C VAL A 67 -15.01 14.51 -6.81
N SER A 68 -15.10 15.63 -6.11
CA SER A 68 -14.73 16.94 -6.67
C SER A 68 -13.96 17.70 -5.61
N SER A 69 -12.84 17.12 -5.17
CA SER A 69 -11.92 17.78 -4.25
C SER A 69 -11.02 18.79 -4.97
N GLY A 70 -11.16 18.99 -6.28
CA GLY A 70 -10.29 19.83 -7.11
C GLY A 70 -8.84 19.32 -7.22
N PHE A 71 -8.47 18.30 -6.46
CA PHE A 71 -7.12 17.74 -6.45
C PHE A 71 -6.94 16.66 -7.51
N PRO A 72 -5.71 16.50 -8.05
CA PRO A 72 -5.38 15.39 -8.92
C PRO A 72 -5.57 14.04 -8.20
N VAL A 73 -6.12 13.06 -8.91
CA VAL A 73 -6.44 11.73 -8.38
C VAL A 73 -5.31 10.74 -8.68
N VAL A 74 -4.84 10.03 -7.66
CA VAL A 74 -3.82 8.97 -7.74
C VAL A 74 -4.43 7.64 -7.30
N ARG A 75 -4.29 6.59 -8.12
CA ARG A 75 -5.00 5.30 -7.93
C ARG A 75 -4.28 4.27 -7.04
N SER A 76 -3.21 4.65 -6.37
CA SER A 76 -2.47 3.74 -5.50
C SER A 76 -1.65 4.50 -4.45
N SER A 77 -1.63 3.95 -3.24
CA SER A 77 -0.76 4.38 -2.14
C SER A 77 0.61 3.69 -2.13
N LEU A 78 0.84 2.73 -3.05
CA LEU A 78 2.04 1.92 -3.08
C LEU A 78 3.24 2.75 -3.54
N LEU A 79 4.24 2.88 -2.66
CA LEU A 79 5.48 3.56 -2.95
C LEU A 79 6.35 2.69 -3.86
N LYS A 80 6.88 3.30 -4.92
CA LYS A 80 7.81 2.68 -5.87
C LYS A 80 8.93 3.66 -6.26
N PRO A 81 10.13 3.17 -6.61
CA PRO A 81 11.24 4.04 -7.03
C PRO A 81 10.95 4.83 -8.32
N ASP A 82 10.09 4.32 -9.19
CA ASP A 82 9.72 4.86 -10.50
C ASP A 82 8.26 5.39 -10.53
N LEU A 83 7.70 5.70 -9.36
CA LEU A 83 6.34 6.20 -9.23
C LEU A 83 6.14 7.50 -10.03
N SER A 84 5.07 7.57 -10.82
CA SER A 84 4.66 8.77 -11.57
C SER A 84 3.43 9.40 -10.92
N VAL A 85 3.65 10.43 -10.12
CA VAL A 85 2.63 11.15 -9.36
C VAL A 85 2.95 12.66 -9.33
N PRO A 86 1.94 13.51 -9.05
CA PRO A 86 2.19 14.92 -8.74
C PRO A 86 3.00 15.05 -7.43
N TRP A 87 4.29 15.28 -7.56
CA TRP A 87 5.20 15.46 -6.42
C TRP A 87 4.95 16.80 -5.72
N SER A 88 5.07 16.81 -4.39
CA SER A 88 4.97 18.01 -3.55
C SER A 88 3.66 18.78 -3.71
N GLN A 89 2.56 18.08 -4.03
CA GLN A 89 1.22 18.64 -4.20
C GLN A 89 0.19 17.79 -3.47
N PRO A 90 -0.91 18.38 -2.96
CA PRO A 90 -2.02 17.61 -2.42
C PRO A 90 -2.70 16.81 -3.54
N VAL A 91 -2.90 15.52 -3.29
CA VAL A 91 -3.56 14.58 -4.19
C VAL A 91 -4.67 13.86 -3.44
N GLN A 92 -5.69 13.42 -4.17
CA GLN A 92 -6.67 12.47 -3.67
C GLN A 92 -6.21 11.06 -4.04
N VAL A 93 -5.79 10.30 -3.04
CA VAL A 93 -5.42 8.89 -3.21
C VAL A 93 -6.68 8.05 -3.12
N VAL A 94 -6.89 7.19 -4.12
CA VAL A 94 -7.97 6.20 -4.18
C VAL A 94 -7.31 4.83 -4.19
N ASP A 95 -7.32 4.16 -3.04
CA ASP A 95 -6.71 2.84 -2.86
C ASP A 95 -7.81 1.80 -2.57
N PRO A 96 -7.83 0.65 -3.26
CA PRO A 96 -8.87 -0.35 -3.06
C PRO A 96 -8.87 -1.00 -1.66
N PHE A 97 -7.75 -0.94 -0.93
CA PHE A 97 -7.63 -1.54 0.39
C PHE A 97 -7.78 -0.52 1.52
N GLU A 98 -7.45 0.74 1.28
CA GLU A 98 -7.41 1.79 2.30
C GLU A 98 -8.51 2.85 2.12
N GLY A 99 -9.24 2.80 1.01
CA GLY A 99 -10.26 3.75 0.67
C GLY A 99 -9.70 5.02 0.03
N THR A 100 -10.44 6.12 0.18
CA THR A 100 -10.11 7.41 -0.44
C THR A 100 -9.67 8.41 0.63
N TYR A 101 -8.50 9.03 0.44
CA TYR A 101 -7.95 10.01 1.39
C TYR A 101 -7.05 11.05 0.71
N LEU A 102 -6.81 12.18 1.39
CA LEU A 102 -5.87 13.19 0.94
C LEU A 102 -4.45 12.87 1.40
N ALA A 103 -3.50 13.08 0.51
CA ALA A 103 -2.09 12.87 0.80
C ALA A 103 -1.18 13.78 -0.01
N VAL A 104 0.10 13.79 0.34
CA VAL A 104 1.17 14.46 -0.41
C VAL A 104 2.31 13.46 -0.62
N PHE A 105 2.71 13.29 -1.87
CA PHE A 105 3.90 12.53 -2.23
C PHE A 105 5.13 13.44 -2.23
N ASP A 106 6.24 12.95 -1.71
CA ASP A 106 7.53 13.62 -1.73
C ASP A 106 8.63 12.64 -2.13
N GLN A 107 9.67 13.17 -2.76
CA GLN A 107 10.84 12.40 -3.10
C GLN A 107 12.11 13.25 -2.95
N ASN A 108 13.17 12.61 -2.50
CA ASN A 108 14.50 13.20 -2.46
C ASN A 108 15.54 12.24 -3.04
N TYR A 109 16.54 12.79 -3.73
CA TYR A 109 17.60 12.04 -4.36
C TYR A 109 18.95 12.59 -3.95
N PHE A 110 19.89 11.71 -3.64
CA PHE A 110 21.27 12.10 -3.40
C PHE A 110 22.21 10.94 -3.70
N SER A 111 23.46 11.27 -3.96
CA SER A 111 24.51 10.27 -4.19
C SER A 111 25.26 10.03 -2.89
N ARG A 112 25.49 8.76 -2.57
CA ARG A 112 26.37 8.34 -1.49
C ARG A 112 27.39 7.38 -2.06
N SER A 113 28.65 7.61 -1.72
CA SER A 113 29.71 6.63 -1.99
C SER A 113 29.78 5.70 -0.79
N PHE A 114 29.66 4.39 -1.02
CA PHE A 114 29.88 3.37 0.01
C PHE A 114 30.93 2.39 -0.53
N GLY A 115 32.14 2.44 0.03
CA GLY A 115 33.31 1.80 -0.58
C GLY A 115 33.63 2.40 -1.96
N ASN A 116 34.01 1.57 -2.93
CA ASN A 116 34.30 1.97 -4.32
C ASN A 116 33.05 2.04 -5.22
N LYS A 117 31.83 2.00 -4.65
CA LYS A 117 30.58 1.99 -5.40
C LYS A 117 29.83 3.31 -5.16
N ASN A 118 29.50 4.00 -6.25
CA ASN A 118 28.62 5.16 -6.24
C ASN A 118 27.18 4.67 -6.35
N SER A 119 26.43 4.84 -5.26
CA SER A 119 25.02 4.49 -5.21
C SER A 119 24.17 5.75 -5.16
N GLN A 120 23.18 5.84 -6.03
CA GLN A 120 22.14 6.85 -5.94
C GLN A 120 21.10 6.36 -4.92
N VAL A 121 20.87 7.15 -3.90
CA VAL A 121 19.85 6.90 -2.89
C VAL A 121 18.61 7.72 -3.25
N LYS A 122 17.44 7.08 -3.23
CA LYS A 122 16.14 7.70 -3.40
C LYS A 122 15.30 7.44 -2.15
N VAL A 123 14.83 8.51 -1.55
CA VAL A 123 13.81 8.46 -0.49
C VAL A 123 12.49 8.87 -1.11
N VAL A 124 11.48 8.02 -1.05
CA VAL A 124 10.10 8.35 -1.42
C VAL A 124 9.27 8.34 -0.16
N SER A 125 8.44 9.37 0.04
CA SER A 125 7.52 9.42 1.17
C SER A 125 6.10 9.79 0.74
N LEU A 126 5.13 9.25 1.48
CA LEU A 126 3.71 9.55 1.35
C LEU A 126 3.19 10.03 2.69
N TRP A 127 2.73 11.27 2.73
CA TRP A 127 2.23 11.96 3.91
C TRP A 127 0.71 12.02 3.85
N SER A 128 0.04 11.43 4.84
CA SER A 128 -1.41 11.46 5.01
C SER A 128 -1.76 12.02 6.39
N GLN A 129 -3.04 12.34 6.61
CA GLN A 129 -3.51 12.93 7.87
C GLN A 129 -3.11 12.12 9.11
N ASN A 130 -3.10 10.80 9.01
CA ASN A 130 -2.90 9.91 10.17
C ASN A 130 -1.60 9.12 10.11
N SER A 131 -0.90 9.11 8.98
CA SER A 131 0.28 8.27 8.79
C SER A 131 1.27 8.80 7.76
N VAL A 132 2.53 8.41 7.91
CA VAL A 132 3.60 8.64 6.95
C VAL A 132 4.16 7.29 6.50
N ARG A 133 4.29 7.07 5.19
CA ARG A 133 4.98 5.90 4.64
C ARG A 133 6.24 6.32 3.97
N LEU A 134 7.28 5.49 4.06
CA LEU A 134 8.56 5.72 3.40
C LEU A 134 9.03 4.49 2.67
N LEU A 135 9.68 4.73 1.53
CA LEU A 135 10.44 3.76 0.79
C LEU A 135 11.85 4.31 0.62
N LEU A 136 12.83 3.53 1.07
CA LEU A 136 14.23 3.78 0.77
C LEU A 136 14.62 2.87 -0.38
N ALA A 137 15.12 3.46 -1.46
CA ALA A 137 15.58 2.73 -2.63
C ALA A 137 17.02 3.10 -2.98
N TYR A 138 17.82 2.09 -3.27
CA TYR A 138 19.19 2.22 -3.73
C TYR A 138 19.26 1.87 -5.21
N ARG A 139 20.01 2.67 -5.96
CA ARG A 139 20.38 2.38 -7.33
C ARG A 139 21.90 2.39 -7.45
N GLY A 140 22.49 1.20 -7.52
CA GLY A 140 23.91 1.02 -7.81
C GLY A 140 24.18 1.08 -9.31
N ARG A 141 25.36 1.59 -9.68
CA ARG A 141 25.95 1.36 -11.00
C ARG A 141 27.30 0.69 -10.82
N GLU A 142 27.40 -0.57 -11.20
CA GLU A 142 28.66 -1.29 -11.28
C GLU A 142 29.10 -1.33 -12.73
N CYS A 143 29.99 -0.42 -13.11
CA CYS A 143 30.61 -0.43 -14.42
C CYS A 143 31.91 -1.21 -14.32
N ALA A 144 31.96 -2.39 -14.94
CA ALA A 144 33.22 -3.09 -15.12
C ALA A 144 33.98 -2.39 -16.25
N SER A 145 35.00 -1.59 -15.92
CA SER A 145 35.98 -1.20 -16.92
C SER A 145 36.80 -2.43 -17.26
N VAL A 146 36.58 -3.03 -18.44
CA VAL A 146 37.53 -4.00 -19.01
C VAL A 146 38.79 -3.23 -19.38
N ARG A 147 39.60 -2.87 -18.37
CA ARG A 147 40.99 -2.49 -18.62
C ARG A 147 41.72 -3.78 -18.97
N GLY A 148 41.87 -4.02 -20.28
CA GLY A 148 42.74 -5.04 -20.82
C GLY A 148 44.10 -4.95 -20.14
N SER A 149 44.39 -5.93 -19.28
CA SER A 149 45.70 -6.16 -18.69
C SER A 149 45.99 -7.66 -18.71
N TYR A 150 45.82 -8.25 -19.88
CA TYR A 150 46.59 -9.42 -20.30
C TYR A 150 47.03 -9.13 -21.74
N GLY A 151 48.31 -8.85 -21.90
CA GLY A 151 48.91 -8.59 -23.20
C GLY A 151 48.81 -9.83 -24.08
N LEU A 152 47.94 -9.79 -25.08
CA LEU A 152 48.08 -10.58 -26.29
C LEU A 152 48.05 -9.60 -27.46
N ARG A 153 49.25 -9.17 -27.87
CA ARG A 153 49.47 -8.62 -29.21
C ARG A 153 49.26 -9.75 -30.20
N LEU A 154 48.03 -9.92 -30.69
CA LEU A 154 47.81 -10.56 -31.96
C LEU A 154 47.89 -9.48 -33.03
N HIS A 155 49.04 -9.43 -33.70
CA HIS A 155 49.19 -8.76 -34.98
C HIS A 155 48.21 -9.39 -35.98
N THR A 156 47.09 -8.73 -36.27
CA THR A 156 46.31 -9.04 -37.46
C THR A 156 46.66 -8.02 -38.54
N ASN A 157 47.74 -8.35 -39.26
CA ASN A 157 47.93 -7.81 -40.59
C ASN A 157 46.74 -8.24 -41.45
N PHE A 158 46.11 -7.23 -42.05
CA PHE A 158 45.13 -7.35 -43.11
C PHE A 158 45.62 -8.30 -44.21
N PHE A 159 45.11 -9.53 -44.22
CA PHE A 159 45.03 -10.34 -45.44
C PHE A 159 43.58 -10.69 -45.71
N ARG A 160 43.08 -10.11 -46.81
CA ARG A 160 42.02 -10.63 -47.67
C ARG A 160 42.00 -12.16 -47.66
N SER A 161 40.88 -12.74 -47.25
CA SER A 161 40.42 -14.02 -47.80
C SER A 161 38.91 -14.12 -47.60
N ASP A 162 38.21 -14.15 -48.74
CA ASP A 162 36.80 -14.53 -48.83
C ASP A 162 36.61 -15.96 -48.32
N ARG A 163 35.44 -16.19 -47.69
CA ARG A 163 34.87 -17.47 -47.22
C ARG A 163 35.13 -17.80 -45.75
N ASP A 164 34.27 -17.29 -44.89
CA ASP A 164 33.87 -18.00 -43.68
C ASP A 164 32.36 -17.82 -43.44
N PRO A 165 31.55 -18.89 -43.34
CA PRO A 165 30.08 -18.80 -43.25
C PRO A 165 29.55 -18.72 -41.80
N PHE A 166 30.42 -18.57 -40.80
CA PHE A 166 30.00 -18.41 -39.40
C PHE A 166 30.16 -16.96 -38.94
N ARG A 167 29.32 -16.07 -39.46
CA ARG A 167 29.05 -14.75 -38.85
C ARG A 167 27.69 -14.76 -38.17
N PHE A 168 27.69 -15.20 -36.93
CA PHE A 168 26.74 -14.74 -35.91
C PHE A 168 27.62 -14.26 -34.76
N PHE A 169 27.32 -13.07 -34.21
CA PHE A 169 28.17 -12.28 -33.30
C PHE A 169 29.17 -11.33 -34.00
N ASP A 170 28.65 -10.53 -34.94
CA ASP A 170 29.06 -9.11 -35.01
C ASP A 170 28.49 -8.43 -33.75
N ASP A 171 29.37 -7.95 -32.87
CA ASP A 171 29.31 -6.59 -32.30
C ASP A 171 30.53 -6.35 -31.38
N ASP A 172 31.23 -5.26 -31.69
CA ASP A 172 32.42 -4.70 -31.05
C ASP A 172 32.34 -4.66 -29.51
N PHE A 173 33.05 -5.56 -28.83
CA PHE A 173 33.25 -5.44 -27.37
C PHE A 173 34.36 -4.43 -27.05
N ALA A 174 33.97 -3.16 -26.93
CA ALA A 174 34.56 -2.20 -26.02
C ALA A 174 33.50 -1.38 -25.26
N ASP A 175 32.30 -1.92 -25.08
CA ASP A 175 31.29 -1.32 -24.21
C ASP A 175 31.57 -1.65 -22.75
N SER A 176 31.80 -0.62 -21.93
CA SER A 176 31.76 -0.76 -20.48
C SER A 176 30.37 -1.26 -20.07
N VAL A 177 30.24 -2.56 -19.77
CA VAL A 177 28.99 -3.12 -19.28
C VAL A 177 28.75 -2.57 -17.86
N CYS A 178 27.76 -1.68 -17.73
CA CYS A 178 27.30 -1.19 -16.45
C CYS A 178 26.08 -2.02 -16.00
N ILE A 179 26.24 -2.78 -14.93
CA ILE A 179 25.14 -3.49 -14.28
C ILE A 179 24.48 -2.52 -13.31
N THR A 180 23.18 -2.29 -13.48
CA THR A 180 22.37 -1.52 -12.51
C THR A 180 21.69 -2.48 -11.53
N SER A 181 21.98 -2.34 -10.25
CA SER A 181 21.24 -3.02 -9.18
C SER A 181 20.27 -2.03 -8.54
N SER A 182 19.05 -2.48 -8.29
CA SER A 182 18.06 -1.72 -7.51
C SER A 182 17.66 -2.54 -6.29
N ASP A 183 17.84 -1.95 -5.11
CA ASP A 183 17.44 -2.57 -3.84
C ASP A 183 16.49 -1.63 -3.10
N THR A 184 15.59 -2.18 -2.29
CA THR A 184 14.67 -1.42 -1.47
C THR A 184 14.76 -1.86 -0.03
N GLN A 185 14.81 -0.91 0.88
CA GLN A 185 15.02 -1.18 2.28
C GLN A 185 13.87 -0.68 3.14
N LYS A 186 13.52 -1.48 4.16
CA LYS A 186 12.51 -1.11 5.14
C LYS A 186 13.09 -0.10 6.13
N ILE A 187 12.33 0.95 6.41
CA ILE A 187 12.64 1.91 7.48
C ILE A 187 11.94 1.47 8.77
N VAL A 188 12.69 1.42 9.86
CA VAL A 188 12.21 1.01 11.20
C VAL A 188 12.07 2.19 12.17
N ASP A 189 12.82 3.27 11.96
CA ASP A 189 12.70 4.49 12.78
C ASP A 189 12.72 5.74 11.87
N LEU A 190 11.90 6.72 12.24
CA LEU A 190 11.77 8.00 11.56
C LEU A 190 11.80 9.12 12.60
N SER A 191 12.78 10.00 12.45
CA SER A 191 12.87 11.25 13.18
C SER A 191 12.69 12.43 12.24
N LEU A 192 11.82 13.37 12.61
CA LEU A 192 11.53 14.59 11.85
C LEU A 192 11.95 15.82 12.67
N LYS A 193 12.74 16.72 12.09
CA LYS A 193 13.16 17.96 12.73
C LYS A 193 12.39 19.17 12.16
N LEU A 194 11.49 19.75 12.96
CA LEU A 194 10.74 20.97 12.63
C LEU A 194 11.21 22.12 13.54
N GLY A 195 11.95 23.07 12.97
CA GLY A 195 12.61 24.13 13.75
C GLY A 195 13.56 23.53 14.79
N ASP A 196 13.32 23.86 16.06
CA ASP A 196 14.12 23.37 17.19
C ASP A 196 13.59 22.05 17.79
N ARG A 197 12.47 21.55 17.30
CA ARG A 197 11.80 20.36 17.82
C ARG A 197 12.11 19.14 16.96
N VAL A 198 12.35 18.00 17.61
CA VAL A 198 12.54 16.71 16.96
C VAL A 198 11.41 15.76 17.37
N PHE A 199 10.67 15.26 16.39
CA PHE A 199 9.60 14.30 16.56
C PHE A 199 10.12 12.92 16.18
N ARG A 200 10.02 11.94 17.08
CA ARG A 200 10.27 10.53 16.77
C ARG A 200 8.93 9.85 16.56
N LEU A 201 8.71 9.25 15.39
CA LEU A 201 7.44 8.64 15.05
C LEU A 201 7.47 7.15 15.38
N LYS A 202 6.35 6.64 15.90
CA LYS A 202 6.19 5.21 16.19
C LYS A 202 5.71 4.49 14.93
N GLU A 203 6.41 3.42 14.58
CA GLU A 203 5.98 2.51 13.52
C GLU A 203 4.72 1.75 13.97
N LYS A 204 3.74 1.64 13.07
CA LYS A 204 2.58 0.75 13.17
C LYS A 204 2.38 0.07 11.83
N GLY A 205 2.83 -1.17 11.70
CA GLY A 205 2.75 -1.93 10.45
C GLY A 205 3.81 -1.48 9.44
N ASN A 206 3.38 -0.90 8.33
CA ASN A 206 4.27 -0.36 7.27
C ASN A 206 4.27 1.17 7.21
N ALA A 207 3.75 1.82 8.25
CA ALA A 207 3.58 3.27 8.31
C ALA A 207 3.94 3.81 9.69
N PHE A 208 4.29 5.09 9.74
CA PHE A 208 4.58 5.84 10.96
C PHE A 208 3.36 6.65 11.35
N LEU A 209 2.92 6.55 12.60
CA LEU A 209 1.74 7.26 13.07
C LEU A 209 2.01 8.77 13.20
N VAL A 210 1.08 9.57 12.70
CA VAL A 210 1.06 11.02 12.92
C VAL A 210 0.19 11.30 14.14
N THR A 211 0.78 11.83 15.20
CA THR A 211 0.04 12.29 16.38
C THR A 211 -0.60 13.64 16.13
N GLU A 212 -1.62 14.02 16.90
CA GLU A 212 -2.26 15.35 16.80
C GLU A 212 -1.25 16.49 16.98
N GLU A 213 -0.30 16.32 17.90
CA GLU A 213 0.78 17.28 18.13
C GLU A 213 1.68 17.44 16.89
N LEU A 214 2.03 16.33 16.25
CA LEU A 214 2.82 16.36 15.02
C LEU A 214 2.00 16.96 13.86
N ALA A 215 0.72 16.61 13.70
CA ALA A 215 -0.15 17.19 12.69
C ALA A 215 -0.25 18.72 12.84
N ALA A 216 -0.44 19.21 14.06
CA ALA A 216 -0.46 20.64 14.35
C ALA A 216 0.90 21.31 14.04
N ALA A 217 2.02 20.64 14.31
CA ALA A 217 3.34 21.13 13.95
C ALA A 217 3.60 21.16 12.44
N LEU A 218 3.13 20.15 11.70
CA LEU A 218 3.22 20.05 10.23
C LEU A 218 2.38 21.14 9.55
N LYS A 219 1.15 21.38 10.03
CA LYS A 219 0.26 22.43 9.55
C LYS A 219 0.87 23.83 9.68
N ASN A 220 1.60 24.07 10.76
CA ASN A 220 2.23 25.36 11.07
C ASN A 220 3.72 25.41 10.71
N ALA A 221 4.23 24.43 9.96
CA ALA A 221 5.64 24.37 9.62
C ALA A 221 6.05 25.58 8.76
N PRO A 222 7.24 26.17 9.01
CA PRO A 222 7.76 27.22 8.16
C PRO A 222 8.06 26.67 6.76
N GLU A 223 7.82 27.47 5.72
CA GLU A 223 8.04 27.08 4.31
C GLU A 223 9.54 27.01 3.96
N LYS A 224 10.23 26.03 4.53
CA LYS A 224 11.67 25.75 4.36
C LYS A 224 11.85 24.23 4.29
N ASN A 225 13.02 23.79 3.81
CA ASN A 225 13.35 22.37 3.82
C ASN A 225 13.36 21.84 5.25
N VAL A 226 12.79 20.65 5.42
CA VAL A 226 12.67 19.98 6.71
C VAL A 226 13.56 18.75 6.70
N ARG A 227 14.38 18.58 7.76
CA ARG A 227 15.29 17.43 7.84
C ARG A 227 14.59 16.23 8.45
N ILE A 228 14.80 15.08 7.85
CA ILE A 228 14.41 13.78 8.37
C ILE A 228 15.65 12.90 8.56
N ARG A 229 15.57 12.04 9.55
CA ARG A 229 16.53 10.95 9.78
C ARG A 229 15.78 9.64 9.76
N LEU A 230 16.25 8.73 8.93
CA LEU A 230 15.72 7.39 8.74
C LEU A 230 16.71 6.39 9.34
N ILE A 231 16.19 5.36 9.99
CA ILE A 231 16.97 4.18 10.36
C ILE A 231 16.37 3.00 9.60
N ALA A 232 17.20 2.36 8.78
CA ALA A 232 16.85 1.16 8.05
C ALA A 232 16.90 -0.09 8.95
N ASP A 233 16.25 -1.17 8.52
CA ASP A 233 16.22 -2.46 9.21
C ASP A 233 17.61 -3.09 9.42
N ASN A 234 18.57 -2.83 8.54
CA ASN A 234 19.98 -3.22 8.70
C ASN A 234 20.76 -2.34 9.69
N GLY A 235 20.12 -1.35 10.33
CA GLY A 235 20.74 -0.39 11.24
C GLY A 235 21.40 0.81 10.56
N GLU A 236 21.37 0.93 9.23
CA GLU A 236 21.89 2.09 8.53
C GLU A 236 21.09 3.34 8.88
N THR A 237 21.81 4.41 9.23
CA THR A 237 21.21 5.73 9.45
C THR A 237 21.42 6.61 8.22
N LEU A 238 20.33 7.25 7.80
CA LEU A 238 20.26 8.09 6.60
C LEU A 238 19.60 9.42 6.93
N ASP A 239 20.27 10.53 6.63
CA ASP A 239 19.66 11.86 6.71
C ASP A 239 19.16 12.29 5.32
N SER A 240 17.94 12.80 5.25
CA SER A 240 17.30 13.30 4.02
C SER A 240 16.57 14.61 4.30
N GLU A 241 16.13 15.28 3.25
CA GLU A 241 15.34 16.50 3.34
C GLU A 241 13.96 16.28 2.70
N ILE A 242 12.95 16.94 3.26
CA ILE A 242 11.65 17.15 2.67
C ILE A 242 11.67 18.53 2.00
N GLY A 243 11.28 18.59 0.73
CA GLY A 243 11.34 19.82 -0.05
C GLY A 243 10.30 20.86 0.38
N VAL A 244 10.62 22.15 0.18
CA VAL A 244 9.72 23.28 0.49
C VAL A 244 8.32 23.11 -0.08
N GLY A 245 8.19 22.58 -1.31
CA GLY A 245 6.88 22.35 -1.93
C GLY A 245 6.00 21.40 -1.12
N THR A 246 6.57 20.33 -0.60
CA THR A 246 5.89 19.36 0.26
C THR A 246 5.47 20.00 1.57
N VAL A 247 6.34 20.79 2.19
CA VAL A 247 6.03 21.51 3.43
C VAL A 247 4.90 22.53 3.24
N LYS A 248 4.85 23.19 2.08
CA LYS A 248 3.72 24.05 1.71
C LYS A 248 2.43 23.25 1.53
N ALA A 249 2.50 22.08 0.87
CA ALA A 249 1.35 21.21 0.65
C ALA A 249 0.79 20.60 1.94
N TRP A 250 1.62 20.39 2.96
CA TRP A 250 1.19 19.91 4.28
C TRP A 250 0.11 20.80 4.92
N LYS A 251 0.16 22.12 4.71
CA LYS A 251 -0.84 23.06 5.22
C LYS A 251 -2.27 22.78 4.75
N SER A 252 -2.40 22.06 3.62
CA SER A 252 -3.69 21.70 3.04
C SER A 252 -4.23 20.35 3.52
N ILE A 253 -3.36 19.46 4.05
CA ILE A 253 -3.74 18.09 4.46
C ILE A 253 -3.73 17.87 5.98
N TYR A 254 -3.11 18.78 6.74
CA TYR A 254 -3.13 18.85 8.21
C TYR A 254 -3.82 20.14 8.67
#